data_AF-A1S8H6-F1
#
_entry.id   AF-A1S8H6-F1
#
_cell.length_a   1.000
_cell.length_b   1.000
_cell.length_c   1.000
_cell.angle_alpha   90.00
_cell.angle_beta   90.00
_cell.angle_gamma   90.00
#
_symmetry.space_group_name_H-M   'P 1'
#
loop_
_entity.id
_entity.type
_entity.pdbx_description
1 polymer ?
#
loop_
_entity_poly.entity_id
_entity_poly.type
_entity_poly.pdbx_seq_one_letter_code
_entity_poly.pdbx_strand_id
1 'polypeptide(L)'
;MNAMVFLVNTLFDLYLMVVILRIWLQLVRADFYNPFSQFIVKATHPIVAPLRRVLPPIGKLDSASLVLAFAVVVVKMLVLTLIAGATINLPTILAYSVVAVIKNAGVLFFWMLLIRAILSWFNQGYNPFIMVISQLTEPVLAPVRRVIPPIGGLDLSVLVVFIGLNFINMLLAQYVPFWAFI
;
A
#
# COMPACT_ATOMS: atom_id res chain seq x y z
N MET A 1 4.23 15.32 19.78
CA MET A 1 5.04 14.71 18.71
C MET A 1 6.28 15.58 18.52
N ASN A 2 7.50 15.06 18.68
CA ASN A 2 8.72 15.82 18.36
C ASN A 2 8.97 15.76 16.83
N ALA A 3 9.58 16.79 16.25
CA ALA A 3 9.91 16.88 14.82
C ALA A 3 10.67 15.65 14.31
N MET A 4 11.56 15.08 15.13
CA MET A 4 12.31 13.87 14.76
C MET A 4 11.38 12.66 14.54
N VAL A 5 10.37 12.47 15.40
CA VAL A 5 9.40 11.38 15.27
C VAL A 5 8.54 11.56 14.01
N PHE A 6 8.14 12.80 13.71
CA PHE A 6 7.41 13.11 12.48
C PHE A 6 8.23 12.77 11.23
N LEU A 7 9.51 13.15 11.19
CA LEU A 7 10.39 12.89 10.06
C LEU A 7 10.59 11.38 9.85
N VAL A 8 10.86 10.63 10.93
CA VAL A 8 10.98 9.17 10.87
C VAL A 8 9.69 8.54 10.35
N ASN A 9 8.53 8.89 10.91
CA ASN A 9 7.25 8.37 10.43
C ASN A 9 7.06 8.64 8.93
N THR A 10 7.20 9.90 8.53
CA THR A 10 7.00 10.31 7.13
C THR A 10 7.92 9.56 6.17
N LEU A 11 9.22 9.47 6.47
CA LEU A 11 10.17 8.80 5.58
C LEU A 11 9.87 7.30 5.44
N PHE A 12 9.63 6.61 6.55
CA PHE A 12 9.35 5.17 6.53
C PHE A 12 7.98 4.86 5.91
N ASP A 13 6.96 5.68 6.17
CA ASP A 13 5.61 5.47 5.63
C ASP A 13 5.57 5.72 4.13
N LEU A 14 6.22 6.78 3.64
CA LEU A 14 6.36 7.02 2.19
C LEU A 14 7.11 5.88 1.51
N TYR A 15 8.22 5.41 2.10
CA TYR A 15 8.96 4.30 1.52
C TYR A 15 8.15 2.99 1.54
N LEU A 16 7.45 2.71 2.64
CA LEU A 16 6.55 1.56 2.75
C LEU A 16 5.45 1.59 1.68
N MET A 17 4.84 2.75 1.44
CA MET A 17 3.85 2.92 0.36
C MET A 17 4.43 2.52 -1.00
N VAL A 18 5.65 2.96 -1.33
CA VAL A 18 6.31 2.59 -2.59
C VAL A 18 6.58 1.09 -2.66
N VAL A 19 7.03 0.46 -1.57
CA VAL A 19 7.24 -1.00 -1.52
C VAL A 19 5.93 -1.77 -1.70
N ILE A 20 4.84 -1.33 -1.06
CA ILE A 20 3.52 -1.96 -1.21
C ILE A 20 3.00 -1.78 -2.64
N LEU A 21 3.15 -0.60 -3.24
CA LEU A 21 2.80 -0.38 -4.65
C LEU A 21 3.57 -1.34 -5.56
N ARG A 22 4.86 -1.57 -5.32
CA ARG A 22 5.65 -2.54 -6.09
C ARG A 22 5.06 -3.94 -6.02
N ILE A 23 4.69 -4.41 -4.83
CA ILE A 23 4.05 -5.72 -4.63
C ILE A 23 2.72 -5.78 -5.39
N TRP A 24 1.91 -4.71 -5.32
CA TRP A 24 0.63 -4.64 -6.00
C TRP A 24 0.77 -4.66 -7.53
N LEU A 25 1.70 -3.87 -8.08
CA LEU A 25 1.99 -3.86 -9.52
C LEU A 25 2.30 -5.26 -10.03
N GLN A 26 3.09 -6.04 -9.28
CA GLN A 26 3.41 -7.42 -9.63
C GLN A 26 2.21 -8.36 -9.53
N LEU A 27 1.41 -8.23 -8.47
CA LEU A 27 0.20 -9.02 -8.26
C LEU A 27 -0.80 -8.88 -9.41
N VAL A 28 -1.01 -7.65 -9.85
CA VAL A 28 -1.99 -7.32 -10.91
C VAL A 28 -1.36 -7.42 -12.31
N ARG A 29 -0.03 -7.59 -12.39
CA ARG A 29 0.72 -7.56 -13.65
C ARG A 29 0.46 -6.27 -14.42
N ALA A 30 0.48 -5.16 -13.70
CA ALA A 30 0.36 -3.83 -14.29
C ALA A 30 1.49 -3.59 -15.29
N ASP A 31 1.26 -2.67 -16.23
CA ASP A 31 2.22 -2.35 -17.28
C ASP A 31 3.52 -1.78 -16.68
N PHE A 32 4.60 -2.56 -16.77
CA PHE A 32 5.92 -2.19 -16.29
C PHE A 32 6.63 -1.20 -17.21
N TYR A 33 6.18 -0.99 -18.46
CA TYR A 33 6.77 0.03 -19.34
C TYR A 33 6.30 1.44 -18.99
N ASN A 34 5.22 1.55 -18.23
CA ASN A 34 4.72 2.84 -17.77
C ASN A 34 5.76 3.58 -16.88
N PRO A 35 6.00 4.88 -17.10
CA PRO A 35 6.96 5.67 -16.30
C PRO A 35 6.73 5.61 -14.79
N PHE A 36 5.48 5.58 -14.34
CA PHE A 36 5.15 5.51 -12.91
C PHE A 36 5.48 4.13 -12.32
N SER A 37 5.15 3.06 -13.04
CA SER A 37 5.55 1.70 -12.67
C SER A 37 7.08 1.57 -12.62
N GLN A 38 7.78 2.14 -13.60
CA GLN A 38 9.25 2.17 -13.64
C GLN A 38 9.83 2.93 -12.44
N PHE A 39 9.26 4.07 -12.06
CA PHE A 39 9.68 4.81 -10.87
C PHE A 39 9.58 3.94 -9.61
N ILE A 40 8.43 3.29 -9.38
CA ILE A 40 8.21 2.43 -8.21
C ILE A 40 9.23 1.28 -8.16
N VAL A 41 9.42 0.58 -9.29
CA VAL A 41 10.37 -0.53 -9.39
C VAL A 41 11.80 -0.05 -9.16
N LYS A 42 12.22 1.06 -9.77
CA LYS A 42 13.57 1.62 -9.62
C LYS A 42 13.83 2.15 -8.21
N ALA A 43 12.86 2.79 -7.56
CA ALA A 43 12.98 3.29 -6.20
C ALA A 43 13.21 2.17 -5.18
N THR A 44 12.67 0.99 -5.44
CA THR A 44 12.74 -0.18 -4.53
C THR A 44 13.84 -1.16 -4.90
N HIS A 45 14.31 -1.14 -6.16
CA HIS A 45 15.30 -2.09 -6.67
C HIS A 45 16.63 -2.11 -5.89
N PRO A 46 17.24 -0.98 -5.46
CA PRO A 46 18.50 -0.99 -4.73
C PRO A 46 18.49 -1.88 -3.48
N ILE A 47 17.35 -1.98 -2.79
CA ILE A 47 17.21 -2.81 -1.59
C ILE A 47 16.67 -4.20 -1.93
N VAL A 48 15.78 -4.33 -2.92
CA VAL A 48 15.23 -5.64 -3.30
C VAL A 48 16.26 -6.52 -4.01
N ALA A 49 17.12 -5.96 -4.86
CA ALA A 49 18.12 -6.73 -5.63
C ALA A 49 19.09 -7.55 -4.77
N PRO A 50 19.72 -7.01 -3.70
CA PRO A 50 20.55 -7.83 -2.82
C PRO A 50 19.71 -8.86 -2.05
N LEU A 51 18.49 -8.52 -1.65
CA LEU A 51 17.62 -9.42 -0.89
C LEU A 51 17.16 -10.64 -1.72
N ARG A 52 16.97 -10.46 -3.04
CA ARG A 52 16.67 -11.53 -4.00
C ARG A 52 17.78 -12.58 -4.13
N ARG A 53 19.01 -12.27 -3.72
CA ARG A 53 20.11 -13.25 -3.70
C ARG A 53 19.87 -14.35 -2.67
N VAL A 54 19.13 -14.03 -1.60
CA VAL A 54 18.79 -14.96 -0.52
C VAL A 54 17.36 -15.47 -0.65
N LEU A 55 16.43 -14.62 -1.10
CA LEU A 55 15.01 -14.92 -1.19
C LEU A 55 14.57 -15.05 -2.66
N PRO A 56 14.48 -16.27 -3.21
CA PRO A 56 14.01 -16.47 -4.58
C PRO A 56 12.53 -16.10 -4.71
N PRO A 57 12.09 -15.59 -5.87
CA PRO A 57 10.69 -15.25 -6.11
C PRO A 57 9.79 -16.49 -6.07
N ILE A 58 8.62 -16.37 -5.44
CA ILE A 58 7.65 -17.48 -5.29
C ILE A 58 6.43 -17.16 -6.17
N GLY A 59 6.35 -17.83 -7.32
CA GLY A 59 5.23 -17.68 -8.25
C GLY A 59 5.13 -16.25 -8.82
N LYS A 60 3.97 -15.59 -8.61
CA LYS A 60 3.73 -14.21 -9.07
C LYS A 60 4.20 -13.15 -8.06
N LEU A 61 4.58 -13.56 -6.86
CA LEU A 61 4.98 -12.66 -5.77
C LEU A 61 6.50 -12.63 -5.62
N ASP A 62 7.06 -11.42 -5.60
CA ASP A 62 8.45 -11.19 -5.21
C ASP A 62 8.56 -11.28 -3.68
N SER A 63 8.94 -12.45 -3.19
CA SER A 63 9.16 -12.73 -1.76
C SER A 63 10.09 -11.70 -1.11
N ALA A 64 11.11 -11.24 -1.83
CA ALA A 64 12.01 -10.18 -1.38
C ALA A 64 11.29 -8.85 -1.13
N SER A 65 10.27 -8.50 -1.94
CA SER A 65 9.48 -7.28 -1.73
C SER A 65 8.59 -7.38 -0.50
N LEU A 66 8.01 -8.55 -0.21
CA LEU A 66 7.23 -8.79 1.01
C LEU A 66 8.10 -8.70 2.27
N VAL A 67 9.27 -9.34 2.25
CA VAL A 67 10.23 -9.26 3.36
C VAL A 67 10.73 -7.84 3.54
N LEU A 68 10.95 -7.09 2.45
CA LEU A 68 11.31 -5.69 2.53
C LEU A 68 10.20 -4.85 3.20
N ALA A 69 8.94 -5.01 2.81
CA ALA A 69 7.83 -4.26 3.43
C ALA A 69 7.78 -4.49 4.94
N PHE A 70 7.93 -5.75 5.36
CA PHE A 70 8.02 -6.14 6.77
C PHE A 70 9.23 -5.50 7.46
N ALA A 71 10.42 -5.62 6.86
CA ALA A 71 11.67 -5.06 7.40
C ALA A 71 11.60 -3.54 7.58
N VAL A 72 10.97 -2.82 6.64
CA VAL A 72 10.77 -1.36 6.74
C VAL A 72 10.00 -1.00 8.01
N VAL A 73 8.92 -1.70 8.32
CA VAL A 73 8.15 -1.43 9.54
C VAL A 73 8.92 -1.83 10.80
N VAL A 74 9.61 -2.97 10.79
CA VAL A 74 10.44 -3.39 11.93
C VAL A 74 11.52 -2.34 12.22
N VAL A 75 12.24 -1.88 11.20
CA VAL A 75 13.28 -0.85 11.34
C VAL A 75 12.65 0.48 11.81
N LYS A 76 11.52 0.90 11.25
CA LYS A 76 10.77 2.08 11.72
C LYS A 76 10.50 1.98 13.22
N MET A 77 9.92 0.87 13.67
CA MET A 77 9.55 0.68 15.07
C MET A 77 10.76 0.63 15.99
N LEU A 78 11.84 -0.05 15.58
CA LEU A 78 13.10 -0.05 16.33
C LEU A 78 13.63 1.38 16.52
N VAL A 79 13.73 2.15 15.44
CA VAL A 79 14.19 3.55 15.49
C VAL A 79 13.30 4.39 16.43
N LEU A 80 11.98 4.26 16.32
CA LEU A 80 11.05 5.01 17.18
C LEU A 80 11.17 4.61 18.66
N THR A 81 11.33 3.32 18.97
CA THR A 81 11.53 2.86 20.36
C THR A 81 12.84 3.37 20.95
N LEU A 82 13.91 3.43 20.15
CA LEU A 82 15.20 3.99 20.55
C LEU A 82 15.11 5.50 20.81
N ILE A 83 14.43 6.25 19.93
CA ILE A 83 14.21 7.69 20.11
C ILE A 83 13.39 7.98 21.37
N ALA A 84 12.40 7.13 21.66
CA ALA A 84 11.56 7.27 22.85
C ALA A 84 12.26 6.85 24.15
N GLY A 85 13.46 6.24 24.09
CA GLY A 85 14.12 5.65 25.25
C GLY A 85 13.35 4.49 25.87
N ALA A 86 12.48 3.83 25.09
CA ALA A 86 11.64 2.73 25.54
C ALA A 86 12.39 1.38 25.46
N THR A 87 11.90 0.38 26.19
CA THR A 87 12.43 -0.98 26.10
C THR A 87 12.08 -1.64 24.77
N ILE A 88 13.05 -2.32 24.16
CA ILE A 88 12.83 -3.06 22.91
C ILE A 88 12.13 -4.38 23.25
N ASN A 89 10.86 -4.48 22.86
CA ASN A 89 10.09 -5.72 22.93
C ASN A 89 9.93 -6.28 21.51
N LEU A 90 10.78 -7.26 21.18
CA LEU A 90 10.85 -7.83 19.83
C LEU A 90 9.55 -8.52 19.40
N PRO A 91 8.91 -9.38 20.23
CA PRO A 91 7.61 -9.96 19.90
C PRO A 91 6.54 -8.94 19.52
N THR A 92 6.43 -7.83 20.27
CA THR A 92 5.41 -6.81 19.97
C THR A 92 5.72 -6.06 18.68
N ILE A 93 7.00 -5.77 18.41
CA ILE A 93 7.42 -5.11 17.16
C ILE A 93 7.09 -5.99 15.96
N LEU A 94 7.41 -7.29 16.03
CA LEU A 94 7.13 -8.23 14.95
C LEU A 94 5.61 -8.37 14.73
N ALA A 95 4.82 -8.53 15.80
CA ALA A 95 3.36 -8.60 15.69
C ALA A 95 2.77 -7.31 15.09
N TYR A 96 3.20 -6.14 15.56
CA TYR A 96 2.78 -4.85 15.02
C TYR A 96 3.12 -4.72 13.54
N SER A 97 4.32 -5.13 13.13
CA SER A 97 4.77 -4.97 11.75
C SER A 97 3.96 -5.77 10.73
N VAL A 98 3.48 -6.97 11.08
CA VAL A 98 2.56 -7.73 10.22
C VAL A 98 1.27 -6.94 10.00
N VAL A 99 0.65 -6.48 11.09
CA VAL A 99 -0.62 -5.75 11.05
C VAL A 99 -0.45 -4.43 10.30
N ALA A 100 0.65 -3.73 10.53
CA ALA A 100 0.95 -2.44 9.93
C ALA A 100 1.12 -2.52 8.41
N VAL A 101 1.80 -3.54 7.87
CA VAL A 101 1.91 -3.72 6.42
C VAL A 101 0.53 -3.90 5.77
N ILE A 102 -0.32 -4.73 6.37
CA ILE A 102 -1.68 -5.00 5.87
C ILE A 102 -2.55 -3.74 5.94
N LYS A 103 -2.54 -3.06 7.10
CA LYS A 103 -3.27 -1.81 7.29
C LYS A 103 -2.84 -0.73 6.30
N ASN A 104 -1.53 -0.52 6.14
CA ASN A 104 -0.99 0.47 5.21
C ASN A 104 -1.34 0.13 3.75
N ALA A 105 -1.42 -1.15 3.38
CA ALA A 105 -1.89 -1.54 2.05
C ALA A 105 -3.36 -1.15 1.82
N GLY A 106 -4.23 -1.34 2.81
CA GLY A 106 -5.62 -0.89 2.77
C GLY A 106 -5.77 0.63 2.70
N VAL A 107 -4.98 1.36 3.49
CA VAL A 107 -4.95 2.84 3.48
C VAL A 107 -4.48 3.37 2.13
N LEU A 108 -3.40 2.80 1.59
CA LEU A 108 -2.90 3.14 0.26
C LEU A 108 -3.96 2.88 -0.82
N PHE A 109 -4.67 1.77 -0.75
CA PHE A 109 -5.77 1.46 -1.67
C PHE A 109 -6.90 2.47 -1.60
N PHE A 110 -7.31 2.84 -0.40
CA PHE A 110 -8.31 3.88 -0.16
C PHE A 110 -7.89 5.20 -0.85
N TRP A 111 -6.64 5.62 -0.70
CA TRP A 111 -6.13 6.83 -1.36
C TRP A 111 -6.11 6.69 -2.89
N MET A 112 -5.74 5.53 -3.44
CA MET A 112 -5.80 5.29 -4.88
C MET A 112 -7.24 5.38 -5.43
N LEU A 113 -8.22 4.86 -4.70
CA LEU A 113 -9.64 5.00 -5.06
C LEU A 113 -10.10 6.45 -5.00
N LEU A 114 -9.64 7.21 -4.01
CA LEU A 114 -9.97 8.63 -3.88
C LEU A 114 -9.44 9.42 -5.07
N ILE A 115 -8.17 9.21 -5.40
CA ILE A 115 -7.52 9.82 -6.56
C ILE A 115 -8.28 9.41 -7.84
N ARG A 116 -8.65 8.14 -8.00
CA ARG A 116 -9.44 7.67 -9.16
C ARG A 116 -10.80 8.36 -9.25
N ALA A 117 -11.52 8.49 -8.14
CA ALA A 117 -12.82 9.16 -8.08
C ALA A 117 -12.71 10.63 -8.50
N ILE A 118 -11.73 11.36 -7.93
CA ILE A 118 -11.48 12.76 -8.27
C ILE A 118 -11.11 12.88 -9.74
N LEU A 119 -10.17 12.07 -10.25
CA LEU A 119 -9.71 12.14 -11.63
C LEU A 119 -10.81 11.76 -12.64
N SER A 120 -11.82 10.98 -12.25
CA SER A 120 -12.95 10.64 -13.11
C SER A 120 -13.81 11.84 -13.51
N TRP A 121 -13.82 12.91 -12.69
CA TRP A 121 -14.58 14.13 -12.99
C TRP A 121 -13.84 15.08 -13.92
N PHE A 122 -12.51 15.08 -13.87
CA PHE A 122 -11.71 16.08 -14.58
C PHE A 122 -11.08 15.54 -15.88
N ASN A 123 -10.93 14.23 -16.05
CA ASN A 123 -10.06 13.71 -17.10
C ASN A 123 -10.77 13.49 -18.44
N GLN A 124 -10.21 14.07 -19.51
CA GLN A 124 -10.62 13.88 -20.90
C GLN A 124 -9.49 13.35 -21.82
N GLY A 125 -8.33 12.90 -21.27
CA GLY A 125 -7.15 12.53 -22.08
C GLY A 125 -6.28 11.38 -21.57
N TYR A 126 -5.21 11.07 -22.33
CA TYR A 126 -4.22 10.03 -22.01
C TYR A 126 -3.24 10.51 -20.94
N ASN A 127 -3.20 9.84 -19.79
CA ASN A 127 -2.27 10.12 -18.70
C ASN A 127 -1.68 8.81 -18.16
N PRO A 128 -0.34 8.61 -18.22
CA PRO A 128 0.31 7.39 -17.73
C PRO A 128 0.00 7.04 -16.28
N PHE A 129 -0.15 8.04 -15.40
CA PHE A 129 -0.46 7.83 -13.99
C PHE A 129 -1.88 7.25 -13.81
N ILE A 130 -2.85 7.77 -14.57
CA ILE A 130 -4.24 7.31 -14.54
C ILE A 130 -4.34 5.87 -15.01
N MET A 131 -3.57 5.49 -16.03
CA MET A 131 -3.54 4.10 -16.51
C MET A 131 -3.09 3.13 -15.43
N VAL A 132 -2.03 3.45 -14.69
CA VAL A 132 -1.53 2.58 -13.62
C VAL A 132 -2.53 2.52 -12.47
N ILE A 133 -3.09 3.64 -12.04
CA ILE A 133 -4.14 3.65 -11.00
C ILE A 133 -5.35 2.82 -11.44
N SER A 134 -5.78 2.97 -12.69
CA SER A 134 -6.88 2.18 -13.25
C SER A 134 -6.56 0.69 -13.16
N GLN A 135 -5.40 0.26 -13.65
CA GLN A 135 -4.95 -1.13 -13.57
C GLN A 135 -4.89 -1.65 -12.13
N LEU A 136 -4.30 -0.89 -11.20
CA LEU A 136 -4.16 -1.29 -9.80
C LEU A 136 -5.52 -1.47 -9.08
N THR A 137 -6.51 -0.65 -9.42
CA THR A 137 -7.83 -0.64 -8.77
C THR A 137 -8.85 -1.54 -9.46
N GLU A 138 -8.62 -1.90 -10.72
CA GLU A 138 -9.54 -2.69 -11.53
C GLU A 138 -9.90 -4.08 -10.96
N PRO A 139 -8.98 -4.86 -10.37
CA PRO A 139 -9.30 -6.19 -9.85
C PRO A 139 -10.39 -6.17 -8.77
N VAL A 140 -10.49 -5.08 -8.01
CA VAL A 140 -11.49 -4.90 -6.96
C VAL A 140 -12.75 -4.25 -7.49
N LEU A 141 -12.62 -3.26 -8.39
CA LEU A 141 -13.76 -2.53 -8.92
C LEU A 141 -14.54 -3.30 -10.00
N ALA A 142 -13.87 -4.09 -10.85
CA ALA A 142 -14.52 -4.80 -11.94
C ALA A 142 -15.62 -5.78 -11.47
N PRO A 143 -15.43 -6.58 -10.40
CA PRO A 143 -16.51 -7.39 -9.84
C PRO A 143 -17.70 -6.56 -9.35
N VAL A 144 -17.44 -5.41 -8.72
CA VAL A 144 -18.49 -4.52 -8.20
C VAL A 144 -19.26 -3.85 -9.34
N ARG A 145 -18.59 -3.43 -10.41
CA ARG A 145 -19.23 -2.86 -11.61
C ARG A 145 -20.15 -3.83 -12.35
N ARG A 146 -19.98 -5.14 -12.17
CA ARG A 146 -20.92 -6.13 -12.71
C ARG A 146 -22.29 -6.07 -12.03
N VAL A 147 -22.35 -5.59 -10.78
CA VAL A 147 -23.58 -5.47 -10.00
C VAL A 147 -24.16 -4.06 -10.11
N ILE A 148 -23.30 -3.04 -10.05
CA ILE A 148 -23.70 -1.62 -10.10
C ILE A 148 -22.96 -0.97 -11.28
N PRO A 149 -23.59 -0.92 -12.47
CA PRO A 149 -23.00 -0.31 -13.65
C PRO A 149 -22.75 1.21 -13.46
N PRO A 150 -21.83 1.81 -14.21
CA PRO A 150 -21.65 3.26 -14.23
C PRO A 150 -22.93 3.97 -14.69
N ILE A 151 -23.31 5.05 -14.00
CA ILE A 151 -24.48 5.88 -14.35
C ILE A 151 -23.98 7.27 -14.71
N GLY A 152 -24.29 7.75 -15.91
CA GLY A 152 -23.91 9.08 -16.36
C GLY A 152 -22.40 9.31 -16.47
N GLY A 153 -21.62 8.26 -16.77
CA GLY A 153 -20.15 8.33 -16.86
C GLY A 153 -19.42 8.33 -15.51
N LEU A 154 -20.15 8.33 -14.38
CA LEU A 154 -19.59 8.22 -13.05
C LEU A 154 -19.46 6.76 -12.61
N ASP A 155 -18.28 6.41 -12.09
CA ASP A 155 -18.00 5.06 -11.59
C ASP A 155 -18.48 4.89 -10.13
N LEU A 156 -19.78 4.60 -9.97
CA LEU A 156 -20.41 4.39 -8.65
C LEU A 156 -19.81 3.19 -7.89
N SER A 157 -19.12 2.26 -8.57
CA SER A 157 -18.46 1.14 -7.90
C SER A 157 -17.39 1.62 -6.91
N VAL A 158 -16.77 2.78 -7.17
CA VAL A 158 -15.77 3.36 -6.26
C VAL A 158 -16.39 3.72 -4.92
N LEU A 159 -17.59 4.31 -4.90
CA LEU A 159 -18.33 4.65 -3.68
C LEU A 159 -18.64 3.38 -2.85
N VAL A 160 -19.08 2.32 -3.53
CA VAL A 160 -19.43 1.05 -2.89
C VAL A 160 -18.20 0.41 -2.25
N VAL A 161 -17.08 0.38 -2.98
CA VAL A 161 -15.81 -0.12 -2.44
C VAL A 161 -15.30 0.76 -1.30
N PHE A 162 -15.50 2.09 -1.36
CA PHE A 162 -15.19 2.98 -0.25
C PHE A 162 -15.93 2.62 1.03
N ILE A 163 -17.24 2.38 0.94
CA ILE A 163 -18.06 1.98 2.08
C ILE A 163 -17.59 0.63 2.62
N GLY A 164 -17.36 -0.34 1.73
CA GLY A 164 -16.85 -1.67 2.11
C GLY A 164 -15.49 -1.62 2.82
N LEU A 165 -14.54 -0.83 2.30
CA LEU A 165 -13.23 -0.65 2.91
C LEU A 165 -13.32 0.01 4.29
N ASN A 166 -14.16 1.03 4.45
CA ASN A 166 -14.36 1.68 5.74
C ASN A 166 -14.99 0.72 6.76
N PHE A 167 -15.99 -0.04 6.34
CA PHE A 167 -16.59 -1.07 7.18
C PHE A 167 -15.56 -2.12 7.62
N ILE A 168 -14.77 -2.66 6.68
CA ILE A 168 -13.68 -3.61 7.01
C ILE A 168 -12.66 -2.97 7.95
N ASN A 169 -12.29 -1.70 7.71
CA ASN A 169 -11.35 -1.00 8.57
C ASN A 169 -11.87 -0.84 10.01
N MET A 170 -13.16 -0.51 10.18
CA MET A 170 -13.81 -0.42 11.50
C MET A 170 -13.92 -1.79 12.16
N LEU A 171 -14.30 -2.82 11.40
CA LEU A 171 -14.41 -4.20 11.89
C LEU A 171 -13.05 -4.70 12.39
N LEU A 172 -11.98 -4.54 11.61
CA LEU A 172 -10.64 -4.95 12.01
C LEU A 172 -10.11 -4.12 13.18
N ALA A 173 -10.50 -2.85 13.32
CA ALA A 173 -10.15 -2.05 14.49
C ALA A 173 -10.71 -2.61 15.81
N GLN A 174 -11.84 -3.34 15.75
CA GLN A 174 -12.46 -3.95 16.93
C GLN A 174 -11.79 -5.27 17.32
N TYR A 175 -11.36 -6.08 16.35
CA TYR A 175 -10.92 -7.45 16.60
C TYR A 175 -9.41 -7.69 16.45
N VAL A 176 -8.69 -6.86 15.69
CA VAL A 176 -7.26 -7.05 15.40
C VAL A 176 -6.43 -6.15 16.31
N PRO A 177 -5.52 -6.71 17.13
CA PRO A 177 -4.60 -5.91 17.93
C PRO A 177 -3.81 -4.92 17.08
N PHE A 178 -3.50 -3.76 17.64
CA PHE A 178 -2.73 -2.68 17.00
C PHE A 178 -3.41 -1.96 15.84
N TRP A 179 -4.46 -2.52 15.21
CA TRP A 179 -5.09 -1.97 14.00
C TRP A 179 -5.64 -0.55 14.16
N ALA A 180 -6.17 -0.24 15.34
CA ALA A 180 -6.71 1.08 15.66
C ALA A 180 -5.63 2.16 15.87
N PHE A 181 -4.38 1.75 16.10
CA PHE A 181 -3.25 2.64 16.41
C PHE A 181 -2.28 2.84 15.23
N ILE A 182 -2.56 2.21 14.09
CA ILE A 182 -1.84 2.33 12.82
C ILE A 182 -2.66 3.21 11.88
#